data_AF-A0ABD1ARF0-F1
#
_entry.id   AF-A0ABD1ARF0-F1
#
_cell.length_a   1.000
_cell.length_b   1.000
_cell.length_c   1.000
_cell.angle_alpha   90.00
_cell.angle_beta   90.00
_cell.angle_gamma   90.00
#
_symmetry.space_group_name_H-M   'P 1'
#
loop_
_entity.id
_entity.type
_entity.pdbx_description
1 polymer ?
#
loop_
_entity_poly.entity_id
_entity_poly.type
_entity_poly.pdbx_seq_one_letter_code
_entity_poly.pdbx_strand_id
1 'polypeptide(L)'
;MESELGFLVSVLIICADITAAVLGIEAEIAQSKQPQHHHQQHSRHSGCRRNPSPGAFAEGAAAMVLIGIVHVIANVLGGCTYIRSKQDFNRATANKILAVAFLVLSWILFIASYSTLMLGTLANSGSIRFCSLPHRWLFLIGGILCVGHGLVTSAYYVSAIAANKEDKENVQQENSANRSRA
;
A
#
# COMPACT_ATOMS: atom_id res chain seq x y z
N MET A 1 8.40 -25.43 5.04
CA MET A 1 8.26 -24.29 5.98
C MET A 1 8.28 -22.95 5.26
N GLU A 2 9.18 -22.71 4.30
CA GLU A 2 9.23 -21.43 3.55
C GLU A 2 7.94 -21.12 2.76
N SER A 3 7.27 -22.14 2.20
CA SER A 3 5.98 -21.99 1.49
C SER A 3 4.82 -21.58 2.42
N GLU A 4 4.73 -22.22 3.59
CA GLU A 4 3.70 -21.92 4.60
C GLU A 4 3.85 -20.50 5.16
N LEU A 5 5.10 -20.08 5.40
CA LEU A 5 5.41 -18.73 5.84
C LEU A 5 5.08 -17.69 4.76
N GLY A 6 5.38 -17.99 3.49
CA GLY A 6 5.01 -17.14 2.36
C GLY A 6 3.50 -16.95 2.24
N PHE A 7 2.72 -18.02 2.34
CA PHE A 7 1.26 -17.93 2.34
C PHE A 7 0.73 -17.12 3.52
N LEU A 8 1.22 -17.38 4.74
CA LEU A 8 0.77 -16.69 5.94
C LEU A 8 1.06 -15.18 5.88
N VAL A 9 2.25 -14.79 5.41
CA VAL A 9 2.60 -13.36 5.25
C VAL A 9 1.74 -12.69 4.18
N SER A 10 1.46 -13.37 3.06
CA SER A 10 0.55 -12.88 2.02
C SER A 10 -0.85 -12.61 2.57
N VAL A 11 -1.40 -13.53 3.36
CA VAL A 11 -2.71 -13.36 4.02
C VAL A 11 -2.67 -12.18 4.99
N LEU A 12 -1.61 -12.06 5.79
CA LEU A 12 -1.44 -10.94 6.73
C LEU A 12 -1.40 -9.58 6.03
N ILE A 13 -0.70 -9.48 4.89
CA ILE A 13 -0.66 -8.26 4.05
C ILE A 13 -2.09 -7.86 3.64
N ILE A 14 -2.86 -8.80 3.09
CA ILE A 14 -4.24 -8.54 2.64
C ILE A 14 -5.13 -8.12 3.82
N CYS A 15 -5.06 -8.84 4.94
CA CYS A 15 -5.85 -8.51 6.12
C CYS A 15 -5.52 -7.12 6.69
N ALA A 16 -4.24 -6.74 6.69
CA ALA A 16 -3.80 -5.43 7.19
C ALA A 16 -4.25 -4.29 6.26
N ASP A 17 -4.18 -4.44 4.94
CA ASP A 17 -4.72 -3.45 3.98
C ASP A 17 -6.25 -3.33 4.06
N ILE A 18 -6.98 -4.44 4.26
CA ILE A 18 -8.43 -4.40 4.52
C ILE A 18 -8.72 -3.65 5.81
N THR A 19 -7.95 -3.90 6.87
CA THR A 19 -8.09 -3.19 8.15
C THR A 19 -7.83 -1.70 7.98
N ALA A 20 -6.79 -1.32 7.24
CA ALA A 20 -6.52 0.08 6.90
C ALA A 20 -7.65 0.72 6.10
N ALA A 21 -8.25 -0.02 5.15
CA ALA A 21 -9.41 0.46 4.39
C ALA A 21 -10.65 0.68 5.27
N VAL A 22 -10.94 -0.24 6.19
CA VAL A 22 -12.04 -0.11 7.16
C VAL A 22 -11.81 1.11 8.06
N LEU A 23 -10.60 1.30 8.59
CA LEU A 23 -10.25 2.48 9.39
C LEU A 23 -10.40 3.78 8.60
N GLY A 24 -10.09 3.78 7.30
CA GLY A 24 -10.37 4.91 6.42
C GLY A 24 -11.88 5.21 6.35
N ILE A 25 -12.71 4.18 6.17
CA ILE A 25 -14.17 4.34 6.13
C ILE A 25 -14.73 4.79 7.49
N GLU A 26 -14.21 4.29 8.59
CA GLU A 26 -14.58 4.76 9.93
C GLU A 26 -14.21 6.24 10.11
N ALA A 27 -13.03 6.66 9.64
CA ALA A 27 -12.60 8.05 9.70
C ALA A 27 -13.53 8.98 8.90
N GLU A 28 -14.02 8.50 7.75
CA GLU A 28 -15.03 9.17 6.93
C GLU A 28 -16.37 9.32 7.68
N ILE A 29 -16.83 8.25 8.33
CA ILE A 29 -18.04 8.27 9.14
C ILE A 29 -17.87 9.22 10.33
N ALA A 30 -16.72 9.19 11.01
CA ALA A 30 -16.40 10.06 12.13
C ALA A 30 -16.29 11.54 11.73
N GLN A 31 -15.94 11.84 10.47
CA GLN A 31 -16.00 13.20 9.90
C GLN A 31 -17.42 13.62 9.54
N SER A 32 -18.23 12.71 9.02
CA SER A 32 -19.60 13.01 8.59
C SER A 32 -20.59 13.18 9.74
N LYS A 33 -20.36 12.53 10.89
CA LYS A 33 -21.19 12.63 12.12
C LYS A 33 -21.08 13.97 12.85
N GLN A 34 -20.08 14.79 12.54
CA GLN A 34 -19.93 16.09 13.17
C GLN A 34 -20.97 17.04 12.59
N PRO A 35 -21.90 17.60 13.40
CA PRO A 35 -23.04 18.34 12.87
C PRO A 35 -22.54 19.46 11.95
N GLN A 36 -22.87 19.35 10.67
CA GLN A 36 -23.02 20.54 9.84
C GLN A 36 -24.16 21.32 10.49
N HIS A 37 -23.86 22.19 11.46
CA HIS A 37 -24.81 23.22 11.84
C HIS A 37 -25.09 24.02 10.57
N HIS A 38 -26.30 23.81 10.07
CA HIS A 38 -26.95 24.59 9.03
C HIS A 38 -26.61 26.07 9.20
N HIS A 39 -25.92 26.66 8.23
CA HIS A 39 -26.28 27.93 7.60
C HIS A 39 -25.24 28.29 6.54
N GLN A 40 -25.76 28.75 5.38
CA GLN A 40 -25.10 29.69 4.47
C GLN A 40 -23.92 29.12 3.67
N GLN A 41 -24.07 28.77 2.38
CA GLN A 41 -24.52 29.65 1.28
C GLN A 41 -23.83 31.02 1.39
N HIS A 42 -23.05 31.40 0.37
CA HIS A 42 -22.22 32.61 0.28
C HIS A 42 -20.77 32.50 0.81
N SER A 43 -19.90 32.04 -0.09
CA SER A 43 -18.63 32.70 -0.42
C SER A 43 -18.24 33.94 0.43
N ARG A 44 -17.25 33.77 1.33
CA ARG A 44 -16.02 34.58 1.37
C ARG A 44 -15.10 34.22 2.55
N HIS A 45 -13.88 33.80 2.19
CA HIS A 45 -12.65 34.48 2.61
C HIS A 45 -12.51 34.86 4.10
N SER A 46 -12.32 33.87 4.98
CA SER A 46 -11.41 33.91 6.14
C SER A 46 -11.76 32.80 7.13
N GLY A 47 -10.77 32.00 7.52
CA GLY A 47 -10.85 31.16 8.72
C GLY A 47 -11.65 29.86 8.58
N CYS A 48 -11.05 28.85 7.95
CA CYS A 48 -11.49 27.48 8.17
C CYS A 48 -11.23 27.06 9.62
N ARG A 49 -12.21 27.26 10.49
CA ARG A 49 -12.20 26.67 11.81
C ARG A 49 -13.36 25.67 11.92
N ARG A 50 -13.16 24.53 11.26
CA ARG A 50 -13.94 23.32 11.51
C ARG A 50 -13.32 22.64 12.72
N ASN A 51 -14.11 22.29 13.73
CA ASN A 51 -13.59 21.56 14.88
C ASN A 51 -13.09 20.19 14.40
N PRO A 52 -11.81 19.84 14.60
CA PRO A 52 -11.28 18.55 14.17
C PRO A 52 -12.00 17.43 14.91
N SER A 53 -12.34 16.34 14.22
CA SER A 53 -12.81 15.11 14.86
C SER A 53 -11.59 14.31 15.34
N PRO A 54 -11.38 14.15 16.66
CA PRO A 54 -10.23 13.41 17.17
C PRO A 54 -10.24 11.94 16.73
N GLY A 55 -11.43 11.33 16.64
CA GLY A 55 -11.61 9.95 16.19
C GLY A 55 -11.15 9.78 14.74
N ALA A 56 -11.63 10.65 13.84
CA ALA A 56 -11.26 10.55 12.43
C ALA A 56 -9.77 10.81 12.16
N PHE A 57 -9.13 11.67 12.97
CA PHE A 57 -7.69 11.87 12.89
C PHE A 57 -6.93 10.62 13.32
N ALA A 58 -7.32 10.01 14.45
CA ALA A 58 -6.67 8.82 14.98
C ALA A 58 -6.83 7.61 14.03
N GLU A 59 -8.04 7.39 13.51
CA GLU A 59 -8.33 6.30 12.56
C GLU A 59 -7.59 6.49 11.24
N GLY A 60 -7.58 7.71 10.68
CA GLY A 60 -6.81 8.04 9.47
C GLY A 60 -5.30 7.87 9.65
N ALA A 61 -4.76 8.30 10.80
CA ALA A 61 -3.36 8.09 11.14
C ALA A 61 -3.01 6.61 11.31
N ALA A 62 -3.88 5.83 11.96
CA ALA A 62 -3.71 4.39 12.10
C ALA A 62 -3.69 3.69 10.73
N ALA A 63 -4.58 4.07 9.81
CA ALA A 63 -4.59 3.55 8.45
C ALA A 63 -3.27 3.85 7.70
N MET A 64 -2.75 5.08 7.80
CA MET A 64 -1.45 5.46 7.20
C MET A 64 -0.28 4.66 7.75
N VAL A 65 -0.27 4.39 9.06
CA VAL A 65 0.77 3.59 9.70
C VAL A 65 0.68 2.13 9.24
N LEU A 66 -0.52 1.55 9.19
CA LEU A 66 -0.72 0.17 8.75
C LEU A 66 -0.26 -0.05 7.31
N ILE A 67 -0.70 0.79 6.36
CA ILE A 67 -0.26 0.66 4.96
C ILE A 67 1.26 0.82 4.82
N GLY A 68 1.88 1.72 5.60
CA GLY A 68 3.33 1.89 5.65
C GLY A 68 4.06 0.63 6.14
N ILE A 69 3.58 0.03 7.24
CA ILE A 69 4.14 -1.21 7.79
C ILE A 69 4.02 -2.34 6.76
N VAL A 70 2.85 -2.51 6.15
CA VAL A 70 2.61 -3.55 5.15
C VAL A 70 3.56 -3.40 3.96
N HIS A 71 3.68 -2.18 3.43
CA HIS A 71 4.57 -1.91 2.30
C HIS A 71 6.03 -2.23 2.65
N VAL A 72 6.51 -1.82 3.84
CA VAL A 72 7.87 -2.12 4.30
C VAL A 72 8.09 -3.63 4.46
N ILE A 73 7.16 -4.35 5.11
CA ILE A 73 7.26 -5.80 5.32
C ILE A 73 7.37 -6.53 3.97
N ALA A 74 6.51 -6.18 3.01
CA ALA A 74 6.53 -6.82 1.69
C ALA A 74 7.85 -6.59 0.95
N ASN A 75 8.40 -5.37 0.99
CA ASN A 75 9.69 -5.06 0.34
C ASN A 75 10.88 -5.73 1.05
N VAL A 76 10.89 -5.76 2.38
CA VAL A 76 11.98 -6.39 3.16
C VAL A 76 11.99 -7.90 2.97
N LEU A 77 10.82 -8.55 3.02
CA LEU A 77 10.70 -10.00 2.88
C LEU A 77 10.72 -10.47 1.43
N GLY A 78 10.18 -9.69 0.50
CA GLY A 78 10.27 -9.96 -0.95
C GLY A 78 11.68 -9.77 -1.50
N GLY A 79 12.48 -8.92 -0.86
CA GLY A 79 13.86 -8.65 -1.19
C GLY A 79 14.03 -7.71 -2.39
N CYS A 80 15.28 -7.36 -2.69
CA CYS A 80 15.61 -6.48 -3.81
C CYS A 80 15.56 -7.23 -5.15
N THR A 81 14.36 -7.49 -5.66
CA THR A 81 14.14 -7.94 -7.05
C THR A 81 14.35 -6.76 -8.01
N TYR A 82 15.60 -6.54 -8.43
CA TYR A 82 15.94 -5.58 -9.48
C TYR A 82 16.57 -6.28 -10.68
N ILE A 83 16.09 -5.98 -11.89
CA ILE A 83 16.69 -6.46 -13.15
C ILE A 83 17.71 -5.42 -13.59
N ARG A 84 19.00 -5.74 -13.49
CA ARG A 84 20.10 -4.78 -13.69
C ARG A 84 20.50 -4.60 -15.17
N SER A 85 20.15 -5.53 -16.05
CA SER A 85 20.50 -5.49 -17.47
C SER A 85 19.40 -6.06 -18.39
N LYS A 86 19.36 -5.62 -19.66
CA LYS A 86 18.52 -6.25 -20.71
C LYS A 86 18.84 -7.74 -20.90
N GLN A 87 20.08 -8.15 -20.64
CA GLN A 87 20.50 -9.55 -20.69
C GLN A 87 19.91 -10.37 -19.53
N ASP A 88 19.75 -9.75 -18.36
CA ASP A 88 19.08 -10.36 -17.21
C ASP A 88 17.57 -10.51 -17.45
N PHE A 89 16.96 -9.62 -18.24
CA PHE A 89 15.55 -9.72 -18.64
C PHE A 89 15.30 -10.90 -19.59
N ASN A 90 16.17 -11.15 -20.56
CA ASN A 90 16.05 -12.30 -21.47
C ASN A 90 16.32 -13.65 -20.80
N ARG A 91 17.06 -13.66 -19.68
CA ARG A 91 17.29 -14.87 -18.85
C ARG A 91 16.32 -14.96 -17.67
N ALA A 92 15.49 -13.94 -17.43
CA ALA A 92 14.60 -13.89 -16.28
C ALA A 92 13.45 -14.88 -16.42
N THR A 93 13.10 -15.54 -15.31
CA THR A 93 11.90 -16.36 -15.23
C THR A 93 10.66 -15.47 -15.30
N ALA A 94 9.52 -16.04 -15.72
CA ALA A 94 8.25 -15.33 -15.79
C ALA A 94 7.86 -14.71 -14.43
N ASN A 95 8.12 -15.43 -13.33
CA ASN A 95 7.86 -14.98 -11.97
C ASN A 95 8.69 -13.76 -11.59
N LYS A 96 9.94 -13.64 -12.07
CA LYS A 96 10.80 -12.48 -11.83
C LYS A 96 10.29 -11.22 -12.55
N ILE A 97 9.82 -11.36 -13.80
CA ILE A 97 9.21 -10.25 -14.55
C ILE A 97 7.92 -9.79 -13.86
N LEU A 98 7.06 -10.74 -13.46
CA LEU A 98 5.84 -10.46 -12.71
C LEU A 98 6.14 -9.77 -11.37
N ALA A 99 7.15 -10.24 -10.63
CA ALA A 99 7.56 -9.62 -9.36
C ALA A 99 7.96 -8.16 -9.55
N VAL A 100 8.75 -7.83 -10.57
CA VAL A 100 9.14 -6.43 -10.86
C VAL A 100 7.93 -5.58 -11.28
N ALA A 101 7.04 -6.12 -12.10
CA ALA A 101 5.83 -5.41 -12.52
C ALA A 101 4.91 -5.08 -11.33
N PHE A 102 4.66 -6.07 -10.46
CA PHE A 102 3.86 -5.88 -9.25
C PHE A 102 4.56 -4.99 -8.24
N LEU A 103 5.89 -5.03 -8.12
CA LEU A 103 6.64 -4.10 -7.30
C LEU A 103 6.37 -2.66 -7.74
N VAL A 104 6.55 -2.34 -9.02
CA VAL A 104 6.29 -0.99 -9.54
C VAL A 104 4.84 -0.56 -9.30
N LEU A 105 3.88 -1.44 -9.58
CA LEU A 105 2.46 -1.16 -9.37
C LEU A 105 2.14 -0.94 -7.87
N SER A 106 2.76 -1.71 -6.97
CA SER A 106 2.58 -1.56 -5.52
C SER A 106 3.06 -0.20 -5.03
N TRP A 107 4.20 0.30 -5.52
CA TRP A 107 4.71 1.63 -5.16
C TRP A 107 3.77 2.75 -5.62
N ILE A 108 3.20 2.64 -6.82
CA ILE A 108 2.22 3.61 -7.33
C ILE A 108 0.97 3.63 -6.45
N LEU A 109 0.42 2.45 -6.13
CA LEU A 109 -0.76 2.33 -5.27
C LEU A 109 -0.47 2.78 -3.83
N PHE A 110 0.71 2.48 -3.30
CA PHE A 110 1.16 2.95 -1.99
C PHE A 110 1.17 4.47 -1.92
N ILE A 111 1.84 5.14 -2.87
CA ILE A 111 1.93 6.61 -2.90
C ILE A 111 0.54 7.22 -3.05
N ALA A 112 -0.30 6.68 -3.93
CA ALA A 112 -1.66 7.18 -4.15
C ALA A 112 -2.54 7.02 -2.89
N SER A 113 -2.52 5.84 -2.26
CA SER A 113 -3.27 5.54 -1.02
C SER A 113 -2.79 6.41 0.13
N TYR A 114 -1.47 6.46 0.36
CA TYR A 114 -0.88 7.22 1.44
C TYR A 114 -1.17 8.72 1.30
N SER A 115 -1.03 9.27 0.09
CA SER A 115 -1.31 10.69 -0.17
C SER A 115 -2.77 11.03 0.04
N THR A 116 -3.70 10.18 -0.40
CA THR A 116 -5.14 10.41 -0.23
C THR A 116 -5.58 10.30 1.24
N LEU A 117 -5.09 9.31 1.99
CA LEU A 117 -5.30 9.20 3.44
C LEU A 117 -4.69 10.36 4.22
N MET A 118 -3.48 10.80 3.84
CA MET A 118 -2.83 11.97 4.42
C MET A 118 -3.64 13.25 4.17
N LEU A 119 -4.10 13.46 2.93
CA LEU A 119 -4.95 14.60 2.59
C LEU A 119 -6.27 14.58 3.35
N GLY A 120 -6.90 13.42 3.51
CA GLY A 120 -8.08 13.27 4.35
C GLY A 120 -7.80 13.65 5.81
N THR A 121 -6.70 13.15 6.36
CA THR A 121 -6.31 13.39 7.76
C THR A 121 -6.00 14.87 8.01
N LEU A 122 -5.30 15.52 7.07
CA LEU A 122 -4.98 16.96 7.12
C LEU A 122 -6.19 17.86 6.85
N ALA A 123 -7.13 17.44 6.01
CA ALA A 123 -8.39 18.14 5.81
C ALA A 123 -9.23 18.15 7.11
N ASN A 124 -9.18 17.07 7.89
CA ASN A 124 -9.83 16.99 9.19
C ASN A 124 -9.14 17.83 10.28
N SER A 125 -7.82 18.04 10.20
CA SER A 125 -7.08 18.81 11.22
C SER A 125 -7.30 20.33 11.15
N GLY A 126 -8.22 20.82 10.30
CA GLY A 126 -8.59 22.23 10.20
C GLY A 126 -7.60 23.11 9.44
N SER A 127 -6.74 22.52 8.60
CA SER A 127 -5.77 23.28 7.82
C SER A 127 -6.45 24.13 6.73
N ILE A 128 -6.19 25.44 6.76
CA ILE A 128 -6.77 26.46 5.84
C ILE A 128 -6.52 26.11 4.36
N ARG A 129 -5.44 25.39 4.07
CA ARG A 129 -5.01 25.06 2.69
C ARG A 129 -5.90 23.99 2.02
N PHE A 130 -6.67 23.21 2.80
CA PHE A 130 -7.42 22.04 2.29
C PHE A 130 -8.94 22.20 2.32
N CYS A 131 -9.45 23.39 2.60
CA CYS A 131 -10.90 23.62 2.74
C CYS A 131 -11.72 23.51 1.46
N SER A 132 -11.07 23.56 0.30
CA SER A 132 -11.73 23.39 -0.99
C SER A 132 -11.81 21.91 -1.43
N LEU A 133 -11.18 20.98 -0.70
CA LEU A 133 -11.17 19.58 -1.08
C LEU A 133 -12.48 18.89 -0.68
N PRO A 134 -13.05 18.03 -1.54
CA PRO A 134 -14.18 17.18 -1.19
C PRO A 134 -13.72 16.11 -0.19
N HIS A 135 -13.66 16.47 1.09
CA HIS A 135 -13.21 15.62 2.20
C HIS A 135 -13.91 14.26 2.24
N ARG A 136 -15.20 14.23 1.85
CA ARG A 136 -16.05 13.04 1.93
C ARG A 136 -15.62 11.83 1.09
N TRP A 137 -14.70 12.06 0.16
CA TRP A 137 -14.27 11.04 -0.80
C TRP A 137 -12.81 10.68 -0.61
N LEU A 138 -12.02 11.47 0.13
CA LEU A 138 -10.59 11.25 0.26
C LEU A 138 -10.30 9.94 1.01
N PHE A 139 -10.98 9.69 2.12
CA PHE A 139 -10.82 8.44 2.87
C PHE A 139 -11.42 7.25 2.15
N LEU A 140 -12.56 7.41 1.47
CA LEU A 140 -13.17 6.34 0.69
C LEU A 140 -12.26 5.92 -0.48
N ILE A 141 -11.75 6.89 -1.25
CA ILE A 141 -10.81 6.64 -2.35
C ILE A 141 -9.53 6.03 -1.80
N GLY A 142 -8.98 6.57 -0.71
CA GLY A 142 -7.79 6.03 -0.05
C GLY A 142 -7.98 4.58 0.41
N GLY A 143 -9.13 4.26 1.00
CA GLY A 143 -9.46 2.90 1.45
C GLY A 143 -9.58 1.91 0.29
N ILE A 144 -10.22 2.29 -0.82
CA ILE A 144 -10.28 1.44 -2.03
C ILE A 144 -8.88 1.18 -2.58
N LEU A 145 -8.04 2.24 -2.63
CA LEU A 145 -6.65 2.10 -3.07
C LEU A 145 -5.83 1.22 -2.12
N CYS A 146 -6.10 1.21 -0.80
CA CYS A 146 -5.47 0.28 0.16
C CYS A 146 -5.79 -1.19 -0.20
N VAL A 147 -7.06 -1.52 -0.48
CA VAL A 147 -7.41 -2.89 -0.87
C VAL A 147 -6.69 -3.32 -2.16
N GLY A 148 -6.64 -2.41 -3.15
CA GLY A 148 -5.87 -2.64 -4.37
C GLY A 148 -4.37 -2.83 -4.10
N HIS A 149 -3.80 -2.00 -3.22
CA HIS A 149 -2.42 -2.09 -2.78
C HIS A 149 -2.13 -3.45 -2.14
N GLY A 150 -2.97 -3.94 -1.23
CA GLY A 150 -2.79 -5.24 -0.59
C GLY A 150 -2.80 -6.42 -1.57
N LEU A 151 -3.69 -6.41 -2.55
CA LEU A 151 -3.75 -7.44 -3.59
C LEU A 151 -2.49 -7.46 -4.46
N VAL A 152 -2.07 -6.29 -4.95
CA VAL A 152 -0.88 -6.16 -5.79
C VAL A 152 0.40 -6.48 -5.00
N THR A 153 0.48 -6.03 -3.75
CA THR A 153 1.63 -6.27 -2.87
C THR A 153 1.75 -7.74 -2.49
N SER A 154 0.62 -8.41 -2.25
CA SER A 154 0.57 -9.86 -2.05
C SER A 154 1.05 -10.62 -3.28
N ALA A 155 0.57 -10.23 -4.48
CA ALA A 155 1.02 -10.82 -5.74
C ALA A 155 2.53 -10.62 -5.95
N TYR A 156 3.05 -9.40 -5.69
CA TYR A 156 4.48 -9.12 -5.68
C TYR A 156 5.24 -10.07 -4.75
N TYR A 157 4.79 -10.18 -3.49
CA TYR A 157 5.48 -10.98 -2.48
C TYR A 157 5.55 -12.46 -2.87
N VAL A 158 4.45 -13.03 -3.35
CA VAL A 158 4.41 -14.43 -3.83
C VAL A 158 5.30 -14.62 -5.06
N SER A 159 5.23 -13.71 -6.04
CA SER A 159 6.09 -13.75 -7.22
C SER A 159 7.58 -13.61 -6.88
N ALA A 160 7.93 -12.77 -5.90
CA ALA A 160 9.30 -12.57 -5.45
C ALA A 160 9.87 -13.82 -4.75
N ILE A 161 9.08 -14.47 -3.88
CA ILE A 161 9.48 -15.74 -3.26
C ILE A 161 9.67 -16.82 -4.32
N ALA A 162 8.74 -16.93 -5.28
CA ALA A 162 8.84 -17.90 -6.36
C ALA A 162 10.11 -17.66 -7.22
N ALA A 163 10.37 -16.42 -7.60
CA ALA A 163 11.57 -16.05 -8.36
C ALA A 163 12.87 -16.36 -7.58
N ASN A 164 12.89 -16.09 -6.28
CA ASN A 164 14.05 -16.40 -5.42
C ASN A 164 14.28 -17.91 -5.29
N LYS A 165 13.21 -18.71 -5.29
CA LYS A 165 13.31 -20.17 -5.27
C LYS A 165 13.87 -20.70 -6.59
N GLU A 166 13.37 -20.21 -7.72
CA GLU A 166 13.86 -20.57 -9.06
C GLU A 166 15.33 -20.19 -9.26
N ASP A 167 15.74 -18.99 -8.82
CA ASP A 167 17.13 -18.54 -8.90
C ASP A 167 18.07 -19.46 -8.07
N LYS A 168 17.65 -19.94 -6.89
CA LYS A 168 18.41 -20.91 -6.08
C LYS A 168 18.55 -22.28 -6.77
N GLU A 169 17.46 -22.79 -7.34
CA GLU A 169 17.44 -24.09 -8.04
C GLU A 169 18.34 -24.06 -9.28
N ASN A 170 18.29 -22.98 -10.08
CA ASN A 170 19.14 -22.79 -11.26
C ASN A 170 20.63 -22.75 -10.91
N VAL A 171 21.03 -22.02 -9.86
CA VAL A 171 22.43 -21.97 -9.40
C VAL A 171 22.93 -23.33 -8.93
N GLN A 172 22.10 -24.09 -8.22
CA GLN A 172 22.46 -25.43 -7.77
C GLN A 172 22.64 -26.41 -8.94
N GLN A 173 21.81 -26.30 -9.97
CA GLN A 173 21.92 -27.12 -11.17
C GLN A 173 23.18 -26.77 -11.98
N GLU A 174 23.50 -25.48 -12.13
CA GLU A 174 24.73 -25.01 -12.81
C GLU A 174 26.00 -25.50 -12.09
N ASN A 175 26.04 -25.39 -10.76
CA ASN A 175 27.17 -25.88 -9.95
C ASN A 175 27.35 -27.41 -10.04
N SER A 176 26.25 -28.15 -10.07
CA SER A 176 26.27 -29.62 -10.20
C SER A 176 26.77 -30.06 -11.58
N ALA A 177 26.37 -29.35 -12.63
CA ALA A 177 26.80 -29.60 -14.00
C ALA A 177 28.27 -29.23 -14.24
N ASN A 178 28.79 -28.18 -13.58
CA ASN A 178 30.21 -27.86 -13.64
C ASN A 178 31.06 -28.90 -12.88
N ARG A 179 30.58 -29.40 -11.74
CA ARG A 179 31.28 -30.44 -10.97
C ARG A 179 31.38 -31.76 -11.73
N SER A 180 30.40 -32.13 -12.56
CA SER A 180 30.46 -33.37 -13.34
C SER A 180 31.34 -33.29 -14.59
N ARG A 181 31.79 -32.09 -14.98
CA ARG A 181 32.69 -31.86 -16.12
C ARG A 181 34.17 -31.70 -15.73
N ALA A 182 34.46 -31.57 -14.44
CA ALA A 182 35.82 -31.50 -13.88
C ALA A 182 36.29 -32.88 -13.41
#